data_AF-A0A6G5R1M5-F1
#
_entry.id   AF-A0A6G5R1M5-F1
#
_cell.length_a   1.000
_cell.length_b   1.000
_cell.length_c   1.000
_cell.angle_alpha   90.00
_cell.angle_beta   90.00
_cell.angle_gamma   90.00
#
_symmetry.space_group_name_H-M   'P 1'
#
loop_
_entity.id
_entity.type
_entity.pdbx_description
1 polymer ?
#
loop_
_entity_poly.entity_id
_entity_poly.type
_entity_poly.pdbx_seq_one_letter_code
_entity_poly.pdbx_strand_id
1 'polypeptide(L)'
;MKKLVWLNPIVKSIYDFESLKKLLEDKGFSIVECKKDHVKNVKTAYKNQLKFKNLILDSRCPRAVNFIRSNFKEHSSQISKLNPILIESALELSANLKHDEHLFITTPCEDLAKLGRELNLTQTTFLTWKDFKELNEINLSTNKINLSPIPVGFFENLGIKTLSLSSEEKIQNAFSYKFNELKNYQIIELLHCENGCHNGDGL
;
A
#
# COMPACT_ATOMS: atom_id res chain seq x y z
N MET A 1 14.13 -23.98 6.37
CA MET A 1 13.93 -22.73 5.62
C MET A 1 13.58 -21.64 6.62
N LYS A 2 14.43 -20.63 6.77
CA LYS A 2 14.25 -19.51 7.69
C LYS A 2 13.11 -18.63 7.20
N LYS A 3 12.16 -18.31 8.08
CA LYS A 3 10.98 -17.50 7.74
C LYS A 3 11.28 -16.04 8.04
N LEU A 4 11.15 -15.19 7.03
CA LEU A 4 11.28 -13.74 7.15
C LEU A 4 9.90 -13.11 7.00
N VAL A 5 9.58 -12.09 7.77
CA VAL A 5 8.31 -11.37 7.65
C VAL A 5 8.54 -9.87 7.57
N TRP A 6 7.99 -9.25 6.53
CA TRP A 6 7.86 -7.80 6.47
C TRP A 6 6.45 -7.41 6.92
N LEU A 7 6.39 -6.54 7.92
CA LEU A 7 5.14 -6.05 8.50
C LEU A 7 4.79 -4.69 7.88
N ASN A 8 3.56 -4.58 7.37
CA ASN A 8 3.05 -3.29 6.94
C ASN A 8 2.99 -2.30 8.11
N PRO A 9 3.24 -0.99 7.92
CA PRO A 9 3.16 0.02 8.98
C PRO A 9 1.83 0.03 9.75
N ILE A 10 0.71 -0.27 9.07
CA ILE A 10 -0.61 -0.39 9.71
C ILE A 10 -0.58 -1.53 10.74
N VAL A 11 -0.07 -2.70 10.34
CA VAL A 11 0.05 -3.87 11.23
C VAL A 11 0.91 -3.53 12.45
N LYS A 12 2.06 -2.87 12.25
CA LYS A 12 2.93 -2.48 13.37
C LYS A 12 2.23 -1.54 14.36
N SER A 13 1.30 -0.72 13.89
CA SER A 13 0.60 0.28 14.71
C SER A 13 -0.61 -0.24 15.49
N ILE A 14 -1.22 -1.35 15.05
CA ILE A 14 -2.40 -1.92 15.72
C ILE A 14 -2.05 -2.91 16.84
N TYR A 15 -0.76 -3.14 17.12
CA TYR A 15 -0.31 -4.00 18.21
C TYR A 15 0.63 -3.24 19.14
N ASP A 16 0.80 -3.76 20.36
CA ASP A 16 2.06 -3.57 21.06
C ASP A 16 3.18 -4.27 20.27
N PHE A 17 4.08 -3.49 19.70
CA PHE A 17 5.04 -3.99 18.72
C PHE A 17 6.04 -4.98 19.32
N GLU A 18 6.44 -4.79 20.58
CA GLU A 18 7.34 -5.70 21.27
C GLU A 18 6.68 -7.06 21.53
N SER A 19 5.41 -7.06 21.97
CA SER A 19 4.64 -8.30 22.12
C SER A 19 4.45 -9.04 20.79
N LEU A 20 4.13 -8.31 19.72
CA LEU A 20 4.00 -8.90 18.38
C LEU A 20 5.32 -9.49 17.91
N LYS A 21 6.42 -8.75 18.07
CA LYS A 21 7.76 -9.20 17.67
C LYS A 21 8.15 -10.48 18.40
N LYS A 22 7.98 -10.52 19.72
CA LYS A 22 8.28 -11.72 20.52
C LYS A 22 7.46 -12.92 20.05
N LEU A 23 6.15 -12.74 19.82
CA LEU A 23 5.28 -13.82 19.34
C LEU A 23 5.71 -14.35 17.96
N LEU A 24 6.13 -13.46 17.05
CA LEU A 24 6.63 -13.85 15.74
C LEU A 24 7.96 -14.63 15.84
N GLU A 25 8.86 -14.18 16.71
CA GLU A 25 10.14 -14.86 17.00
C GLU A 25 9.91 -16.26 17.59
N ASP A 26 9.00 -16.40 18.56
CA ASP A 26 8.60 -17.69 19.16
C ASP A 26 8.00 -18.65 18.10
N LYS A 27 7.39 -18.11 17.05
CA LYS A 27 6.86 -18.86 15.89
C LYS A 27 7.89 -19.07 14.77
N GLY A 28 9.14 -18.68 15.00
CA GLY A 28 10.27 -18.90 14.08
C GLY A 28 10.36 -17.90 12.93
N PHE A 29 9.72 -16.73 13.04
CA PHE A 29 9.84 -15.65 12.07
C PHE A 29 10.90 -14.64 12.51
N SER A 30 11.70 -14.15 11.56
CA SER A 30 12.52 -12.96 11.74
C SER A 30 11.85 -11.77 11.03
N ILE A 31 11.60 -10.68 11.75
CA ILE A 31 11.11 -9.44 11.14
C ILE A 31 12.23 -8.84 10.28
N VAL A 32 11.89 -8.40 9.07
CA VAL A 32 12.82 -7.72 8.15
C VAL A 32 12.30 -6.34 7.78
N GLU A 33 13.25 -5.44 7.51
CA GLU A 33 12.98 -4.05 7.10
C GLU A 33 13.72 -3.75 5.80
N CYS A 34 13.15 -2.87 4.99
CA CYS A 34 13.83 -2.33 3.82
C CYS A 34 15.00 -1.43 4.26
N LYS A 35 16.11 -1.48 3.53
CA LYS A 35 17.22 -0.54 3.64
C LYS A 35 16.89 0.78 2.96
N LYS A 36 16.12 0.76 1.85
CA LYS A 36 15.74 1.99 1.15
C LYS A 36 14.48 2.61 1.75
N ASP A 37 14.45 3.94 1.71
CA ASP A 37 13.25 4.72 1.96
C ASP A 37 12.33 4.69 0.73
N HIS A 38 11.54 3.62 0.59
CA HIS A 38 10.60 3.48 -0.52
C HIS A 38 9.49 4.53 -0.49
N VAL A 39 9.12 5.07 0.69
CA VAL A 39 8.15 6.15 0.83
C VAL A 39 8.66 7.39 0.08
N LYS A 40 9.90 7.80 0.38
CA LYS A 40 10.56 8.91 -0.32
C LYS A 40 10.78 8.61 -1.79
N ASN A 41 11.24 7.41 -2.15
CA ASN A 41 11.50 7.05 -3.54
C ASN A 41 10.25 7.11 -4.40
N VAL A 42 9.13 6.53 -3.95
CA VAL A 42 7.84 6.59 -4.66
C VAL A 42 7.37 8.03 -4.78
N LYS A 43 7.47 8.82 -3.71
CA LYS A 43 7.09 10.25 -3.74
C LYS A 43 7.93 11.05 -4.74
N THR A 44 9.24 10.82 -4.78
CA THR A 44 10.14 11.42 -5.77
C THR A 44 9.82 10.98 -7.20
N ALA A 45 9.46 9.71 -7.40
CA ALA A 45 9.07 9.18 -8.70
C ALA A 45 7.80 9.88 -9.24
N TYR A 46 6.79 10.11 -8.39
CA TYR A 46 5.62 10.91 -8.75
C TYR A 46 6.00 12.33 -9.16
N LYS A 47 6.83 13.01 -8.36
CA LYS A 47 7.32 14.36 -8.69
C LYS A 47 8.05 14.39 -10.03
N ASN A 48 8.81 13.36 -10.37
CA ASN A 48 9.50 13.27 -11.66
C ASN A 48 8.54 13.05 -12.84
N GLN A 49 7.44 12.30 -12.66
CA GLN A 49 6.44 12.13 -13.72
C GLN A 49 5.73 13.44 -14.09
N LEU A 50 5.58 14.38 -13.14
CA LEU A 50 5.00 15.70 -13.40
C LEU A 50 5.79 16.56 -14.39
N LYS A 51 7.06 16.21 -14.69
CA LYS A 51 7.83 16.86 -15.75
C LYS A 51 7.27 16.62 -17.15
N PHE A 52 6.46 15.57 -17.30
CA PHE A 52 5.95 15.09 -18.59
C PHE A 52 4.41 14.99 -18.63
N LYS A 53 3.74 15.12 -17.47
CA LYS A 53 2.30 14.98 -17.34
C LYS A 53 1.73 16.14 -16.54
N ASN A 54 0.64 16.72 -17.03
CA ASN A 54 -0.08 17.79 -16.35
C ASN A 54 -0.97 17.28 -15.21
N LEU A 55 -1.43 16.03 -15.31
CA LEU A 55 -2.29 15.37 -14.33
C LEU A 55 -1.88 13.90 -14.18
N ILE A 56 -1.78 13.43 -12.94
CA ILE A 56 -1.50 12.05 -12.59
C ILE A 56 -2.54 11.55 -11.59
N LEU A 57 -3.10 10.37 -11.84
CA LEU A 57 -3.90 9.66 -10.86
C LEU A 57 -3.00 8.67 -10.11
N ASP A 58 -3.02 8.77 -8.78
CA ASP A 58 -2.24 7.91 -7.91
C ASP A 58 -2.63 6.43 -8.06
N SER A 59 -1.62 5.57 -8.18
CA SER A 59 -1.76 4.12 -8.33
C SER A 59 -1.42 3.32 -7.08
N ARG A 60 -1.12 3.96 -5.94
CA ARG A 60 -0.72 3.26 -4.71
C ARG A 60 -1.84 2.41 -4.10
N CYS A 61 -3.10 2.73 -4.36
CA CYS A 61 -4.27 1.94 -3.96
C CYS A 61 -4.79 1.13 -5.16
N PRO A 62 -4.49 -0.18 -5.25
CA PRO A 62 -4.94 -0.99 -6.38
C PRO A 62 -6.46 -1.06 -6.50
N ARG A 63 -7.18 -1.05 -5.38
CA ARG A 63 -8.64 -1.01 -5.38
C ARG A 63 -9.19 0.24 -6.06
N ALA A 64 -8.67 1.42 -5.71
CA ALA A 64 -9.08 2.66 -6.35
C ALA A 64 -8.72 2.69 -7.84
N VAL A 65 -7.54 2.17 -8.20
CA VAL A 65 -7.14 2.01 -9.61
C VAL A 65 -8.11 1.12 -10.38
N ASN A 66 -8.48 -0.03 -9.81
CA ASN A 66 -9.42 -0.95 -10.43
C ASN A 66 -10.81 -0.31 -10.58
N PHE A 67 -11.25 0.46 -9.59
CA PHE A 67 -12.49 1.22 -9.66
C PHE A 67 -12.49 2.23 -10.81
N ILE A 68 -11.42 3.03 -10.98
CA ILE A 68 -11.29 3.97 -12.10
C ILE A 68 -11.28 3.23 -13.44
N ARG A 69 -10.51 2.14 -13.57
CA ARG A 69 -10.43 1.36 -14.82
C ARG A 69 -11.78 0.76 -15.23
N SER A 70 -12.58 0.35 -14.26
CA SER A 70 -13.90 -0.26 -14.52
C SER A 70 -14.96 0.77 -14.87
N ASN A 71 -14.98 1.92 -14.19
CA ASN A 71 -16.07 2.88 -14.25
C ASN A 71 -15.77 4.14 -15.08
N PHE A 72 -14.50 4.50 -15.25
CA PHE A 72 -14.06 5.75 -15.90
C PHE A 72 -12.87 5.50 -16.83
N LYS A 73 -13.10 4.65 -17.85
CA LYS A 73 -12.06 4.11 -18.75
C LYS A 73 -11.24 5.21 -19.43
N GLU A 74 -11.86 6.31 -19.80
CA GLU A 74 -11.27 7.50 -20.40
C GLU A 74 -10.12 8.10 -19.56
N HIS A 75 -10.12 7.88 -18.24
CA HIS A 75 -9.09 8.36 -17.32
C HIS A 75 -7.98 7.36 -17.05
N SER A 76 -8.07 6.14 -17.58
CA SER A 76 -7.09 5.08 -17.34
C SER A 76 -5.67 5.44 -17.78
N SER A 77 -5.52 6.30 -18.79
CA SER A 77 -4.21 6.78 -19.29
C SER A 77 -3.51 7.74 -18.31
N GLN A 78 -4.26 8.36 -17.40
CA GLN A 78 -3.75 9.29 -16.39
C GLN A 78 -3.26 8.56 -15.14
N ILE A 79 -3.66 7.29 -14.96
CA ILE A 79 -3.19 6.44 -13.87
C ILE A 79 -1.67 6.24 -13.98
N SER A 80 -0.99 6.50 -12.87
CA SER A 80 0.43 6.25 -12.73
C SER A 80 0.77 4.77 -12.94
N LYS A 81 1.89 4.51 -13.61
CA LYS A 81 2.46 3.16 -13.73
C LYS A 81 3.45 2.85 -12.62
N LEU A 82 3.54 3.70 -11.59
CA LEU A 82 4.42 3.48 -10.45
C LEU A 82 3.86 2.37 -9.57
N ASN A 83 4.78 1.62 -8.97
CA ASN A 83 4.45 0.61 -7.98
C ASN A 83 4.01 1.27 -6.65
N PRO A 84 3.05 0.65 -5.94
CA PRO A 84 2.83 0.93 -4.53
C PRO A 84 4.09 0.67 -3.69
N ILE A 85 4.19 1.35 -2.55
CA ILE A 85 5.33 1.21 -1.62
C ILE A 85 5.56 -0.25 -1.22
N LEU A 86 4.49 -1.01 -0.98
CA LEU A 86 4.58 -2.44 -0.62
C LEU A 86 5.27 -3.28 -1.71
N ILE A 87 5.00 -2.97 -2.98
CA ILE A 87 5.59 -3.69 -4.11
C ILE A 87 7.08 -3.34 -4.23
N GLU A 88 7.44 -2.06 -4.09
CA GLU A 88 8.85 -1.64 -4.05
C GLU A 88 9.62 -2.30 -2.89
N SER A 89 9.00 -2.37 -1.71
CA SER A 89 9.55 -3.06 -0.54
C SER A 89 9.76 -4.56 -0.79
N ALA A 90 8.78 -5.23 -1.38
CA ALA A 90 8.88 -6.66 -1.68
C ALA A 90 9.95 -6.97 -2.73
N LEU A 91 10.06 -6.13 -3.77
CA LEU A 91 11.10 -6.27 -4.80
C LEU A 91 12.50 -6.11 -4.20
N GLU A 92 12.71 -5.15 -3.29
CA GLU A 92 13.99 -5.02 -2.59
C GLU A 92 14.30 -6.25 -1.74
N LEU A 93 13.38 -6.65 -0.88
CA LEU A 93 13.63 -7.71 0.09
C LEU A 93 13.82 -9.07 -0.59
N SER A 94 12.98 -9.39 -1.58
CA SER A 94 13.08 -10.63 -2.35
C SER A 94 14.41 -10.77 -3.11
N ALA A 95 14.92 -9.67 -3.67
CA ALA A 95 16.20 -9.67 -4.39
C ALA A 95 17.42 -9.98 -3.50
N ASN A 96 17.26 -9.90 -2.17
CA ASN A 96 18.34 -10.16 -1.21
C ASN A 96 18.18 -11.50 -0.46
N LEU A 97 17.20 -12.33 -0.82
CA LEU A 97 16.96 -13.60 -0.14
C LEU A 97 18.08 -14.60 -0.40
N LYS A 98 18.45 -15.34 0.65
CA LYS A 98 19.27 -16.54 0.52
C LYS A 98 18.42 -17.73 0.07
N HIS A 99 19.09 -18.78 -0.40
CA HIS A 99 18.44 -20.02 -0.87
C HIS A 99 17.64 -20.74 0.23
N ASP A 100 17.97 -20.53 1.50
CA ASP A 100 17.29 -21.16 2.63
C ASP A 100 16.29 -20.22 3.33
N GLU A 101 15.95 -19.08 2.74
CA GLU A 101 15.07 -18.05 3.30
C GLU A 101 13.75 -17.95 2.52
N HIS A 102 12.64 -17.76 3.23
CA HIS A 102 11.32 -17.51 2.64
C HIS A 102 10.69 -16.27 3.23
N LEU A 103 10.24 -15.36 2.36
CA LEU A 103 9.73 -14.05 2.73
C LEU A 103 8.21 -14.01 2.73
N PHE A 104 7.63 -13.51 3.82
CA PHE A 104 6.22 -13.19 3.94
C PHE A 104 6.04 -11.68 3.90
N ILE A 105 5.30 -11.17 2.92
CA ILE A 105 4.91 -9.76 2.82
C ILE A 105 3.45 -9.66 3.27
N THR A 106 3.21 -8.89 4.32
CA THR A 106 1.86 -8.69 4.87
C THR A 106 1.26 -7.34 4.44
N THR A 107 -0.06 -7.27 4.31
CA THR A 107 -0.78 -6.06 3.91
C THR A 107 -2.18 -5.97 4.53
N PRO A 108 -2.71 -4.77 4.82
CA PRO A 108 -4.10 -4.59 5.27
C PRO A 108 -5.14 -4.68 4.14
N CYS A 109 -4.77 -5.07 2.91
CA CYS A 109 -5.64 -4.96 1.73
C CYS A 109 -5.52 -6.16 0.79
N GLU A 110 -6.65 -6.75 0.44
CA GLU A 110 -6.76 -7.91 -0.47
C GLU A 110 -6.23 -7.62 -1.88
N ASP A 111 -6.62 -6.48 -2.48
CA ASP A 111 -6.15 -6.14 -3.83
C ASP A 111 -4.65 -5.91 -3.89
N LEU A 112 -4.07 -5.40 -2.79
CA LEU A 112 -2.62 -5.19 -2.71
C LEU A 112 -1.88 -6.52 -2.50
N ALA A 113 -2.46 -7.47 -1.76
CA ALA A 113 -1.93 -8.83 -1.67
C ALA A 113 -2.00 -9.53 -3.03
N LYS A 114 -3.11 -9.40 -3.75
CA LYS A 114 -3.28 -9.93 -5.10
C LYS A 114 -2.26 -9.34 -6.07
N LEU A 115 -2.09 -8.02 -6.10
CA LEU A 115 -1.08 -7.35 -6.93
C LEU A 115 0.33 -7.88 -6.64
N GLY A 116 0.66 -8.12 -5.36
CA GLY A 116 1.93 -8.72 -4.98
C GLY A 116 2.11 -10.16 -5.51
N ARG A 117 1.07 -11.00 -5.38
CA ARG A 117 1.09 -12.38 -5.90
C ARG A 117 1.33 -12.44 -7.42
N GLU A 118 0.77 -11.49 -8.18
CA GLU A 118 0.95 -11.40 -9.64
C GLU A 118 2.41 -11.17 -10.06
N LEU A 119 3.29 -10.72 -9.16
CA LEU A 119 4.72 -10.60 -9.44
C LEU A 119 5.46 -11.94 -9.53
N ASN A 120 4.88 -13.02 -8.98
CA ASN A 120 5.48 -14.36 -8.97
C ASN A 120 6.94 -14.40 -8.45
N LEU A 121 7.22 -13.64 -7.39
CA LEU A 121 8.55 -13.57 -6.78
C LEU A 121 8.91 -14.91 -6.13
N THR A 122 10.09 -15.44 -6.46
CA THR A 122 10.61 -16.69 -5.91
C THR A 122 10.77 -16.60 -4.39
N GLN A 123 10.40 -17.66 -3.67
CA GLN A 123 10.50 -17.75 -2.19
C GLN A 123 9.81 -16.61 -1.44
N THR A 124 8.77 -16.01 -2.05
CA THR A 124 8.04 -14.89 -1.47
C THR A 124 6.55 -15.17 -1.49
N THR A 125 5.86 -14.89 -0.39
CA THR A 125 4.43 -15.07 -0.24
C THR A 125 3.79 -13.77 0.22
N PHE A 126 2.78 -13.31 -0.51
CA PHE A 126 1.98 -12.15 -0.15
C PHE A 126 0.69 -12.61 0.50
N LEU A 127 0.41 -12.09 1.69
CA LEU A 127 -0.80 -12.39 2.46
C LEU A 127 -1.42 -11.10 2.97
N THR A 128 -2.74 -11.09 3.12
CA THR A 128 -3.33 -10.10 4.01
C THR A 128 -2.91 -10.38 5.45
N TRP A 129 -3.01 -9.37 6.31
CA TRP A 129 -2.70 -9.54 7.72
C TRP A 129 -3.64 -10.55 8.37
N LYS A 130 -4.93 -10.52 8.02
CA LYS A 130 -5.92 -11.51 8.44
C LYS A 130 -5.48 -12.94 8.12
N ASP A 131 -5.15 -13.22 6.86
CA ASP A 131 -4.73 -14.57 6.44
C ASP A 131 -3.42 -14.98 7.12
N PHE A 132 -2.47 -14.06 7.23
CA PHE A 132 -1.20 -14.34 7.91
C PHE A 132 -1.41 -14.70 9.39
N LYS A 133 -2.33 -14.01 10.09
CA LYS A 133 -2.66 -14.33 11.48
C LYS A 133 -3.31 -15.70 11.61
N GLU A 134 -4.29 -16.00 10.75
CA GLU A 134 -5.02 -17.26 10.79
C GLU A 134 -4.07 -18.44 10.56
N LEU A 135 -3.25 -18.36 9.51
CA LEU A 135 -2.27 -19.41 9.17
C LEU A 135 -1.21 -19.65 10.25
N ASN A 136 -0.96 -18.66 11.11
CA ASN A 136 0.10 -18.73 12.12
C ASN A 136 -0.43 -18.65 13.54
N GLU A 137 -1.75 -18.75 13.75
CA GLU A 137 -2.39 -18.71 15.08
C GLU A 137 -1.90 -17.52 15.94
N ILE A 138 -1.94 -16.32 15.37
CA ILE A 138 -1.55 -15.08 16.06
C ILE A 138 -2.73 -14.56 16.88
N ASN A 139 -2.68 -14.84 18.18
CA ASN A 139 -3.73 -14.49 19.15
C ASN A 139 -3.30 -13.31 20.03
N LEU A 140 -3.13 -12.13 19.43
CA LEU A 140 -2.89 -10.87 20.14
C LEU A 140 -4.07 -9.93 19.98
N SER A 141 -4.39 -9.20 21.05
CA SER A 141 -5.37 -8.11 20.99
C SER A 141 -4.84 -6.98 20.12
N THR A 142 -5.71 -6.45 19.27
CA THR A 142 -5.42 -5.26 18.46
C THR A 142 -5.91 -4.00 19.16
N ASN A 143 -5.13 -2.94 19.07
CA ASN A 143 -5.53 -1.60 19.44
C ASN A 143 -6.34 -0.96 18.31
N LYS A 144 -7.42 -0.26 18.66
CA LYS A 144 -8.12 0.61 17.71
C LYS A 144 -7.28 1.86 17.47
N ILE A 145 -6.91 2.10 16.22
CA ILE A 145 -6.24 3.32 15.81
C ILE A 145 -7.24 4.28 15.18
N ASN A 146 -7.22 5.54 15.61
CA ASN A 146 -8.05 6.61 15.03
C ASN A 146 -7.34 7.35 13.89
N LEU A 147 -6.01 7.19 13.80
CA LEU A 147 -5.17 7.79 12.77
C LEU A 147 -4.40 6.69 12.06
N SER A 148 -4.54 6.66 10.73
CA SER A 148 -3.77 5.76 9.87
C SER A 148 -2.29 6.17 9.89
N PRO A 149 -1.32 5.28 10.15
CA PRO A 149 0.09 5.53 9.81
C PRO A 149 0.31 5.69 8.29
N ILE A 150 -0.68 5.34 7.48
CA ILE A 150 -0.74 5.68 6.06
C ILE A 150 -1.95 6.62 5.86
N PRO A 151 -1.85 7.89 6.27
CA PRO A 151 -2.95 8.83 6.16
C PRO A 151 -3.15 9.29 4.71
N VAL A 152 -4.29 9.95 4.48
CA VAL A 152 -4.46 10.83 3.33
C VAL A 152 -3.41 11.95 3.37
N GLY A 153 -3.15 12.59 2.24
CA GLY A 153 -2.24 13.72 2.15
C GLY A 153 -0.79 13.33 1.85
N PHE A 154 -0.55 12.16 1.26
CA PHE A 154 0.82 11.71 0.96
C PHE A 154 1.63 12.71 0.14
N PHE A 155 0.97 13.53 -0.68
CA PHE A 155 1.59 14.50 -1.57
C PHE A 155 1.54 15.97 -1.05
N GLU A 156 0.97 16.25 0.12
CA GLU A 156 0.72 17.63 0.60
C GLU A 156 1.99 18.50 0.67
N ASN A 157 3.13 17.91 1.00
CA ASN A 157 4.41 18.63 1.17
C ASN A 157 5.26 18.71 -0.11
N LEU A 158 4.68 18.49 -1.28
CA LEU A 158 5.41 18.54 -2.56
C LEU A 158 5.40 19.93 -3.23
N GLY A 159 4.66 20.90 -2.68
CA GLY A 159 4.54 22.24 -3.27
C GLY A 159 3.79 22.24 -4.60
N ILE A 160 2.91 21.26 -4.81
CA ILE A 160 2.09 21.08 -6.02
C ILE A 160 0.61 21.03 -5.62
N LYS A 161 -0.28 21.35 -6.55
CA LYS A 161 -1.72 21.23 -6.31
C LYS A 161 -2.11 19.77 -6.31
N THR A 162 -2.62 19.29 -5.17
CA THR A 162 -3.09 17.91 -5.01
C THR A 162 -4.53 17.87 -4.50
N LEU A 163 -5.25 16.81 -4.87
CA LEU A 163 -6.58 16.51 -4.36
C LEU A 163 -6.57 15.08 -3.80
N SER A 164 -6.94 14.93 -2.53
CA SER A 164 -7.02 13.61 -1.89
C SER A 164 -8.47 13.13 -1.82
N LEU A 165 -8.75 12.02 -2.48
CA LEU A 165 -10.06 11.36 -2.50
C LEU A 165 -9.97 10.07 -1.70
N SER A 166 -10.70 10.05 -0.59
CA SER A 166 -10.56 9.04 0.48
C SER A 166 -11.87 8.29 0.76
N SER A 167 -12.50 7.77 -0.28
CA SER A 167 -13.60 6.80 -0.25
C SER A 167 -14.04 6.52 -1.68
N GLU A 168 -14.70 5.38 -1.91
CA GLU A 168 -15.36 5.10 -3.19
C GLU A 168 -16.30 6.24 -3.61
N GLU A 169 -17.14 6.73 -2.68
CA GLU A 169 -18.08 7.82 -2.94
C GLU A 169 -17.40 9.12 -3.38
N LYS A 170 -16.33 9.53 -2.68
CA LYS A 170 -15.56 10.73 -3.05
C LYS A 170 -14.93 10.60 -4.43
N ILE A 171 -14.41 9.40 -4.75
CA ILE A 171 -13.87 9.09 -6.08
C ILE A 171 -15.00 9.17 -7.12
N GLN A 172 -16.09 8.45 -6.93
CA GLN A 172 -17.24 8.45 -7.84
C GLN A 172 -17.74 9.88 -8.11
N ASN A 173 -17.96 10.67 -7.06
CA ASN A 173 -18.48 12.03 -7.19
C ASN A 173 -17.53 12.96 -7.94
N ALA A 174 -16.23 12.85 -7.68
CA ALA A 174 -15.21 13.66 -8.34
C ALA A 174 -15.16 13.39 -9.85
N PHE A 175 -15.18 12.12 -10.24
CA PHE A 175 -15.08 11.72 -11.64
C PHE A 175 -16.41 11.83 -12.40
N SER A 176 -17.55 11.71 -11.73
CA SER A 176 -18.87 11.82 -12.38
C SER A 176 -19.33 13.27 -12.59
N TYR A 177 -19.07 14.15 -11.62
CA TYR A 177 -19.69 15.49 -11.59
C TYR A 177 -18.69 16.65 -11.61
N LYS A 178 -17.44 16.42 -11.19
CA LYS A 178 -16.44 17.49 -10.99
C LYS A 178 -15.20 17.32 -11.86
N PHE A 179 -15.29 16.57 -12.96
CA PHE A 179 -14.12 16.27 -13.79
C PHE A 179 -13.38 17.52 -14.28
N ASN A 180 -14.10 18.57 -14.70
CA ASN A 180 -13.45 19.80 -15.16
C ASN A 180 -12.61 20.46 -14.05
N GLU A 181 -12.98 20.29 -12.78
CA GLU A 181 -12.21 20.78 -11.63
C GLU A 181 -10.93 19.95 -11.41
N LEU A 182 -10.93 18.67 -11.77
CA LEU A 182 -9.75 17.79 -11.60
C LEU A 182 -8.53 18.27 -12.40
N LYS A 183 -8.76 19.00 -13.51
CA LYS A 183 -7.71 19.60 -14.34
C LYS A 183 -6.92 20.71 -13.62
N ASN A 184 -7.44 21.22 -12.50
CA ASN A 184 -6.76 22.24 -11.70
C ASN A 184 -5.69 21.67 -10.75
N TYR A 185 -5.59 20.34 -10.68
CA TYR A 185 -4.65 19.61 -9.83
C TYR A 185 -3.60 18.91 -10.69
N GLN A 186 -2.46 18.62 -10.08
CA GLN A 186 -1.35 17.91 -10.73
C GLN A 186 -1.34 16.43 -10.34
N ILE A 187 -1.72 16.12 -9.10
CA ILE A 187 -1.88 14.75 -8.61
C ILE A 187 -3.23 14.61 -7.92
N ILE A 188 -4.00 13.59 -8.30
CA ILE A 188 -5.16 13.12 -7.54
C ILE A 188 -4.73 11.90 -6.75
N GLU A 189 -4.66 12.03 -5.43
CA GLU A 189 -4.47 10.91 -4.52
C GLU A 189 -5.75 10.11 -4.39
N LEU A 190 -5.64 8.80 -4.60
CA LEU A 190 -6.78 7.90 -4.64
C LEU A 190 -6.63 6.83 -3.57
N LEU A 191 -7.54 6.84 -2.60
CA LEU A 191 -7.66 5.82 -1.56
C LEU A 191 -9.12 5.35 -1.50
N HIS A 192 -9.34 4.06 -1.72
CA HIS A 192 -10.69 3.50 -1.77
C HIS A 192 -11.32 3.36 -0.38
N CYS A 193 -10.52 2.98 0.62
CA CYS A 193 -10.96 2.88 2.01
C CYS A 193 -11.05 4.28 2.63
N GLU A 194 -12.08 4.49 3.46
CA GLU A 194 -12.27 5.76 4.14
C GLU A 194 -11.08 6.07 5.06
N ASN A 195 -10.54 7.29 4.93
CA ASN A 195 -9.45 7.82 5.74
C ASN A 195 -8.14 6.99 5.73
N GLY A 196 -7.96 6.10 4.75
CA GLY A 196 -6.73 5.36 4.49
C GLY A 196 -6.80 3.86 4.77
N CYS A 197 -5.65 3.19 4.73
CA CYS A 197 -5.58 1.72 4.68
C CYS A 197 -5.87 1.00 6.01
N HIS A 198 -6.04 1.73 7.13
CA HIS A 198 -6.37 1.13 8.44
C HIS A 198 -7.80 0.56 8.50
N ASN A 199 -8.65 0.88 7.53
CA ASN A 199 -9.97 0.28 7.32
C ASN A 199 -9.96 -0.71 6.14
N GLY A 200 -8.79 -1.26 5.81
CA GLY A 200 -8.65 -2.24 4.75
C GLY A 200 -9.30 -3.58 5.13
N ASP A 201 -9.73 -4.32 4.11
CA ASP A 201 -10.43 -5.60 4.25
C ASP A 201 -9.52 -6.77 4.63
N GLY A 202 -8.21 -6.54 4.67
CA GLY A 202 -7.19 -7.54 4.98
C GLY A 202 -6.65 -7.48 6.41
N LEU A 203 -7.31 -6.78 7.35
CA LEU A 203 -6.89 -6.66 8.75
C LEU A 203 -7.53 -7.70 9.67
#